data_AF-A0A3B9BZ61-F1
#
_entry.id   AF-A0A3B9BZ61-F1
#
_cell.length_a   1.000
_cell.length_b   1.000
_cell.length_c   1.000
_cell.angle_alpha   90.00
_cell.angle_beta   90.00
_cell.angle_gamma   90.00
#
_symmetry.space_group_name_H-M   'P 1'
#
loop_
_entity.id
_entity.type
_entity.pdbx_description
1 polymer ?
#
loop_
_entity_poly.entity_id
_entity_poly.type
_entity_poly.pdbx_seq_one_letter_code
_entity_poly.pdbx_strand_id
1 'polypeptide(L)'
;MWVLLAFFTETSYAQVSDSFKTYQGLILDEVMVKAVQQGFDVKDFITKMKQDTTYYKAFKTLRILGFKMYNDIAIYEKRESEKASYNSNSEQLRKNKSRYTKFSNEKVSGEYNTRKKTY
;
A
#
# COMPACT_ATOMS: atom_id res chain seq x y z
N MET A 1 41.61 16.32 -47.13
CA MET A 1 41.40 17.65 -46.52
C MET A 1 40.30 17.51 -45.47
N TRP A 2 40.60 17.93 -44.25
CA TRP A 2 39.92 17.72 -42.96
C TRP A 2 38.40 17.95 -42.93
N VAL A 3 37.67 17.17 -42.12
CA VAL A 3 36.71 17.71 -41.14
C VAL A 3 36.66 16.79 -39.91
N LEU A 4 37.14 17.32 -38.78
CA LEU A 4 36.96 16.81 -37.41
C LEU A 4 35.48 16.96 -37.00
N LEU A 5 34.83 15.87 -36.59
CA LEU A 5 33.53 15.92 -35.91
C LEU A 5 33.77 16.02 -34.39
N ALA A 6 33.60 17.24 -33.85
CA ALA A 6 33.69 17.51 -32.42
C ALA A 6 32.42 17.01 -31.70
N PHE A 7 32.58 16.09 -30.74
CA PHE A 7 31.53 15.70 -29.81
C PHE A 7 31.28 16.84 -28.82
N PHE A 8 30.13 17.50 -28.93
CA PHE A 8 29.57 18.39 -27.90
C PHE A 8 28.94 17.53 -26.81
N THR A 9 29.54 17.52 -25.62
CA THR A 9 28.90 17.01 -24.39
C THR A 9 28.47 18.19 -23.53
N GLU A 10 27.21 18.60 -23.63
CA GLU A 10 26.64 19.55 -22.69
C GLU A 10 26.27 18.83 -21.39
N THR A 11 26.83 19.31 -20.28
CA THR A 11 26.43 18.89 -18.94
C THR A 11 25.17 19.65 -18.55
N SER A 12 24.03 18.97 -18.56
CA SER A 12 22.77 19.55 -18.12
C SER A 12 22.75 19.64 -16.59
N TYR A 13 22.83 20.85 -16.03
CA TYR A 13 22.60 21.08 -14.61
C TYR A 13 21.11 20.95 -14.32
N ALA A 14 20.74 19.90 -13.59
CA ALA A 14 19.37 19.74 -13.08
C ALA A 14 19.09 20.78 -11.99
N GLN A 15 17.86 21.31 -11.99
CA GLN A 15 17.41 22.42 -11.16
C GLN A 15 17.57 22.17 -9.65
N VAL A 16 17.96 23.23 -8.93
CA VAL A 16 18.07 23.28 -7.47
C VAL A 16 16.69 23.04 -6.84
N SER A 17 16.56 22.06 -5.94
CA SER A 17 15.33 21.84 -5.19
C SER A 17 15.13 22.99 -4.20
N ASP A 18 14.25 23.91 -4.53
CA ASP A 18 13.90 25.02 -3.64
C ASP A 18 13.17 24.45 -2.41
N SER A 19 13.81 24.53 -1.24
CA SER A 19 13.26 24.01 0.03
C SER A 19 12.23 24.99 0.56
N PHE A 20 11.02 24.98 0.00
CA PHE A 20 9.88 25.70 0.56
C PHE A 20 9.51 25.09 1.92
N LYS A 21 10.02 25.67 3.00
CA LYS A 21 9.59 25.35 4.38
C LYS A 21 8.16 25.85 4.57
N THR A 22 7.20 24.99 4.22
CA THR A 22 5.80 25.19 4.56
C THR A 22 5.66 25.02 6.07
N TYR A 23 5.43 26.12 6.80
CA TYR A 23 4.96 26.02 8.18
C TYR A 23 3.49 25.59 8.14
N GLN A 24 3.27 24.30 8.35
CA GLN A 24 1.94 23.72 8.39
C GLN A 24 1.31 24.08 9.75
N GLY A 25 0.65 25.25 9.82
CA GLY A 25 -0.18 25.63 10.95
C GLY A 25 -1.30 24.61 11.10
N LEU A 26 -1.31 23.87 12.21
CA LEU A 26 -2.32 22.85 12.49
C LEU A 26 -3.59 23.55 12.99
N ILE A 27 -4.69 23.48 12.24
CA ILE A 27 -6.00 23.91 12.72
C ILE A 27 -6.50 22.81 13.65
N LEU A 28 -6.65 23.11 14.94
CA LEU A 28 -7.13 22.16 15.95
C LEU A 28 -8.65 22.17 15.97
N ASP A 29 -9.25 20.98 15.81
CA ASP A 29 -10.68 20.77 15.89
C ASP A 29 -11.18 20.92 17.36
N GLU A 30 -12.46 21.23 17.58
CA GLU A 30 -13.01 21.52 18.93
C GLU A 30 -12.77 20.38 19.94
N VAL A 31 -12.81 19.13 19.45
CA VAL A 31 -12.50 17.92 20.22
C VAL A 31 -11.04 17.91 20.71
N MET A 32 -10.10 18.36 19.87
CA MET A 32 -8.69 18.49 20.25
C MET A 32 -8.48 19.60 21.27
N VAL A 33 -9.21 20.73 21.17
CA VAL A 33 -9.10 21.83 22.14
C VAL A 33 -9.50 21.38 23.55
N LYS A 34 -10.59 20.61 23.68
CA LYS A 34 -11.02 20.03 24.97
C LYS A 34 -10.00 19.05 25.53
N ALA A 35 -9.39 18.22 24.68
CA ALA A 35 -8.35 17.29 25.10
C ALA A 35 -7.09 18.02 25.61
N VAL A 36 -6.66 19.09 24.93
CA VAL A 36 -5.50 19.91 25.35
C VAL A 36 -5.75 20.57 26.70
N GLN A 37 -6.96 21.10 26.93
CA GLN A 37 -7.35 21.63 28.24
C GLN A 37 -7.33 20.59 29.35
N GLN A 38 -7.54 19.32 29.02
CA GLN A 38 -7.45 18.17 29.94
C GLN A 38 -6.01 17.62 30.09
N GLY A 39 -5.00 18.30 29.51
CA GLY A 39 -3.58 17.93 29.65
C GLY A 39 -3.02 17.10 28.49
N PHE A 40 -3.72 16.99 27.36
CA PHE A 40 -3.20 16.33 26.16
C PHE A 40 -2.14 17.18 25.46
N ASP A 41 -0.92 16.67 25.33
CA ASP A 41 0.15 17.34 24.58
C ASP A 41 0.12 16.95 23.10
N VAL A 42 -0.29 17.91 22.26
CA VAL A 42 -0.37 17.77 20.80
C VAL A 42 1.01 17.53 20.18
N LYS A 43 2.07 18.15 20.70
CA LYS A 43 3.43 18.00 20.14
C LYS A 43 3.94 16.60 20.37
N ASP A 44 3.70 16.04 21.55
CA ASP A 44 4.09 14.66 21.87
C ASP A 44 3.26 13.66 21.06
N PHE A 45 1.97 13.91 20.88
CA PHE A 45 1.13 13.09 20.00
C PHE A 45 1.61 13.12 18.55
N ILE A 46 1.88 14.31 17.99
CA ILE A 46 2.41 14.44 16.62
C ILE A 46 3.77 13.74 16.51
N THR A 47 4.63 13.90 17.50
CA THR A 47 5.95 13.24 17.53
C THR A 47 5.80 11.73 17.56
N LYS A 48 4.90 11.22 18.40
CA LYS A 48 4.58 9.80 18.49
C LYS A 48 4.00 9.26 17.18
N MET A 49 3.08 9.98 16.54
CA MET A 49 2.53 9.62 15.23
C MET A 49 3.59 9.62 14.14
N LYS A 50 4.50 10.60 14.13
CA LYS A 50 5.64 10.66 13.18
C LYS A 50 6.63 9.51 13.39
N GLN A 51 6.82 9.07 14.62
CA GLN A 51 7.71 7.96 14.98
C GLN A 51 7.02 6.59 14.91
N ASP A 52 5.70 6.56 14.78
CA ASP A 52 4.94 5.32 14.75
C ASP A 52 5.23 4.54 13.47
N THR A 53 5.78 3.34 13.64
CA THR A 53 6.08 2.41 12.55
C THR A 53 5.16 1.20 12.58
N THR A 54 4.12 1.19 13.42
CA THR A 54 3.22 0.05 13.63
C THR A 54 2.51 -0.33 12.34
N TYR A 55 2.01 0.65 11.57
CA TYR A 55 1.43 0.41 10.24
C TYR A 55 2.46 -0.25 9.31
N TYR A 56 3.64 0.36 9.15
CA TYR A 56 4.73 -0.18 8.34
C TYR A 56 5.13 -1.61 8.76
N LYS A 57 5.22 -1.87 10.08
CA LYS A 57 5.52 -3.18 10.65
C LYS A 57 4.43 -4.20 10.32
N ALA A 58 3.15 -3.83 10.34
CA ALA A 58 2.06 -4.72 9.99
C ALA A 58 2.17 -5.20 8.53
N PHE A 59 2.35 -4.29 7.56
CA PHE A 59 2.55 -4.70 6.15
C PHE A 59 3.83 -5.51 5.96
N LYS A 60 4.92 -5.11 6.61
CA LYS A 60 6.18 -5.86 6.55
C LYS A 60 6.02 -7.26 7.13
N THR A 61 5.22 -7.42 8.18
CA THR A 61 4.92 -8.71 8.80
C THR A 61 4.21 -9.64 7.83
N LEU A 62 3.22 -9.17 7.08
CA LEU A 62 2.55 -9.96 6.03
C LEU A 62 3.51 -10.44 4.93
N ARG A 63 4.63 -9.74 4.71
CA ARG A 63 5.67 -10.16 3.75
C ARG A 63 6.65 -11.19 4.32
N ILE A 64 6.86 -11.19 5.64
CA ILE A 64 7.90 -11.97 6.32
C ILE A 64 7.34 -13.25 6.95
N LEU A 65 6.14 -13.21 7.50
CA LEU A 65 5.50 -14.33 8.18
C LEU A 65 4.49 -15.03 7.27
N GLY A 66 4.28 -16.31 7.53
CA GLY A 66 3.14 -17.03 6.98
C GLY A 66 1.85 -16.56 7.65
N PHE A 67 0.77 -16.53 6.89
CA PHE A 67 -0.55 -16.12 7.37
C PHE A 67 -1.64 -16.92 6.69
N LYS A 68 -2.82 -16.99 7.32
CA LYS A 68 -4.03 -17.57 6.74
C LYS A 68 -4.96 -16.44 6.32
N MET A 69 -5.61 -16.60 5.18
CA MET A 69 -6.51 -15.61 4.60
C MET A 69 -7.77 -16.30 4.08
N TYR A 70 -8.91 -15.77 4.49
CA TYR A 70 -10.23 -16.11 3.98
C TYR A 70 -10.56 -15.13 2.86
N ASN A 71 -10.74 -15.65 1.65
CA ASN A 71 -11.13 -14.89 0.48
C ASN A 71 -12.64 -15.07 0.27
N ASP A 72 -13.38 -13.96 0.25
CA ASP A 72 -14.77 -13.90 -0.17
C ASP A 72 -14.90 -12.70 -1.11
N ILE A 73 -14.93 -13.00 -2.40
CA ILE A 73 -14.95 -12.01 -3.48
C ILE A 73 -16.28 -12.20 -4.20
N ALA A 74 -17.07 -11.14 -4.28
CA ALA A 74 -18.28 -11.08 -5.08
C ALA A 74 -18.14 -9.98 -6.14
N ILE A 75 -18.46 -10.32 -7.38
CA ILE A 75 -18.43 -9.43 -8.54
C ILE A 75 -19.87 -9.15 -8.92
N TYR A 76 -20.27 -7.88 -8.87
CA TYR A 76 -21.61 -7.43 -9.18
C TYR A 76 -21.67 -6.73 -10.54
N GLU A 77 -22.83 -6.83 -11.19
CA GLU A 77 -23.19 -6.02 -12.35
C GLU A 77 -23.72 -4.64 -11.95
N LYS A 78 -23.91 -3.76 -12.94
CA LYS A 78 -24.44 -2.40 -12.74
C LYS A 78 -25.80 -2.36 -12.02
N ARG A 79 -26.56 -3.45 -12.03
CA ARG A 79 -27.87 -3.60 -11.39
C ARG A 79 -27.82 -4.32 -10.05
N GLU A 80 -26.63 -4.40 -9.42
CA GLU A 80 -26.40 -5.08 -8.14
C GLU A 80 -26.68 -6.59 -8.14
N SER A 81 -26.85 -7.20 -9.31
CA SER A 81 -26.92 -8.66 -9.45
C SER A 81 -25.52 -9.27 -9.41
N GLU A 82 -25.35 -10.35 -8.65
CA GLU A 82 -24.09 -11.11 -8.61
C GLU A 82 -23.80 -11.76 -9.96
N LYS A 83 -22.66 -11.41 -10.56
CA LYS A 83 -22.17 -11.94 -11.83
C LYS A 83 -21.25 -13.15 -11.64
N ALA A 84 -20.42 -13.10 -10.61
CA ALA A 84 -19.44 -14.14 -10.29
C ALA A 84 -18.98 -14.00 -8.85
N SER A 85 -18.53 -15.09 -8.25
CA SER A 85 -17.88 -15.05 -6.94
C SER A 85 -16.75 -16.05 -6.80
N TYR A 86 -15.86 -15.74 -5.86
CA TYR A 86 -14.71 -16.54 -5.50
C TYR A 86 -14.58 -16.61 -3.99
N ASN A 87 -14.67 -17.82 -3.47
CA ASN A 87 -14.55 -18.11 -2.06
C ASN A 87 -13.43 -19.12 -1.83
N SER A 88 -12.44 -18.79 -1.00
CA SER A 88 -11.35 -19.74 -0.71
C SER A 88 -10.64 -19.47 0.61
N ASN A 89 -10.09 -20.54 1.19
CA ASN A 89 -9.18 -20.46 2.33
C ASN A 89 -7.76 -20.64 1.84
N SER A 90 -6.91 -19.62 2.03
CA SER A 90 -5.52 -19.65 1.61
C SER A 90 -4.57 -19.61 2.80
N GLU A 91 -3.49 -20.38 2.72
CA GLU A 91 -2.41 -20.39 3.70
C GLU A 91 -1.10 -20.04 3.00
N GLN A 92 -0.53 -18.89 3.37
CA GLN A 92 0.77 -18.46 2.90
C GLN A 92 1.85 -19.09 3.77
N LEU A 93 2.71 -19.90 3.16
CA LEU A 93 3.80 -20.59 3.84
C LEU A 93 5.14 -20.02 3.38
N ARG A 94 6.08 -19.90 4.32
CA ARG A 94 7.43 -19.41 4.04
C ARG A 94 8.46 -20.40 4.58
N LYS A 95 9.32 -20.92 3.70
CA LYS A 95 10.41 -21.86 4.04
C LYS A 95 11.67 -21.49 3.27
N ASN A 96 12.80 -21.35 3.95
CA ASN A 96 14.12 -21.10 3.35
C ASN A 96 14.12 -19.98 2.29
N LYS A 97 13.54 -18.81 2.64
CA LYS A 97 13.36 -17.64 1.74
C LYS A 97 12.38 -17.84 0.57
N SER A 98 11.86 -19.04 0.35
CA SER A 98 10.79 -19.31 -0.61
C SER A 98 9.41 -19.11 0.01
N ARG A 99 8.45 -18.71 -0.81
CA ARG A 99 7.06 -18.45 -0.44
C ARG A 99 6.13 -19.21 -1.37
N TYR A 100 5.17 -19.92 -0.81
CA TYR A 100 4.15 -20.63 -1.58
C TYR A 100 2.81 -20.58 -0.86
N THR A 101 1.75 -20.39 -1.65
CA THR A 101 0.37 -20.33 -1.16
C THR A 101 -0.28 -21.70 -1.35
N LYS A 102 -0.92 -22.22 -0.31
CA LYS A 102 -1.84 -23.36 -0.43
C LYS A 102 -3.28 -22.86 -0.44
N PHE A 103 -4.08 -23.36 -1.35
CA PHE A 103 -5.52 -23.09 -1.41
C PHE A 103 -6.30 -24.30 -0.89
N SER A 104 -7.37 -24.04 -0.16
CA SER A 104 -8.30 -25.03 0.38
C SER A 104 -9.72 -24.50 0.28
N ASN A 105 -10.69 -25.39 0.11
CA ASN A 105 -12.12 -25.05 -0.01
C ASN A 105 -12.42 -23.97 -1.08
N GLU A 106 -11.77 -24.07 -2.24
CA GLU A 106 -11.99 -23.14 -3.34
C GLU A 106 -13.36 -23.39 -3.99
N LYS A 107 -14.19 -22.35 -4.01
CA LYS A 107 -15.51 -22.32 -4.64
C LYS A 107 -15.56 -21.15 -5.59
N VAL A 108 -15.91 -21.43 -6.83
CA VAL A 108 -16.00 -20.43 -7.90
C VAL A 108 -17.37 -20.49 -8.52
N SER A 109 -18.01 -19.34 -8.69
CA SER A 109 -19.31 -19.21 -9.34
C SER A 109 -19.25 -18.19 -10.49
N GLY A 110 -20.15 -18.35 -11.46
CA GLY A 110 -20.27 -17.44 -12.60
C GLY A 110 -19.03 -17.36 -13.48
N GLU A 111 -18.89 -16.23 -14.17
CA GLU A 111 -17.76 -15.95 -15.08
C GLU A 111 -16.53 -15.41 -14.34
N TYR A 112 -16.12 -16.04 -13.24
CA TYR A 112 -14.90 -15.63 -12.52
C TYR A 112 -13.63 -15.98 -13.32
N ASN A 113 -13.60 -17.15 -13.96
CA ASN A 113 -12.43 -17.62 -14.72
C ASN A 113 -12.52 -17.19 -16.19
N THR A 114 -11.40 -16.77 -16.77
CA THR A 114 -11.30 -16.54 -18.22
C THR A 114 -11.50 -17.85 -19.00
N ARG A 115 -11.88 -17.77 -20.30
CA ARG A 115 -12.12 -18.95 -21.16
C ARG A 115 -10.97 -19.97 -21.19
N LYS A 116 -9.74 -19.54 -20.89
CA LYS A 116 -8.54 -20.38 -20.82
C LYS A 116 -8.32 -21.04 -19.45
N LYS A 117 -9.25 -20.88 -18.50
CA LYS A 117 -9.10 -21.29 -17.08
C LYS A 117 -7.79 -20.82 -16.47
N THR A 118 -7.27 -19.68 -16.91
CA THR A 118 -6.07 -19.06 -16.37
C THR A 118 -6.51 -17.86 -15.54
N TYR A 119 -6.00 -17.81 -14.31
CA TYR A 119 -6.32 -16.83 -13.26
C TYR A 119 -6.38 -15.39 -13.77
#